data_AF-A0A3S9E762-F1
#
_entry.id   AF-A0A3S9E762-F1
#
_cell.length_a   1.000
_cell.length_b   1.000
_cell.length_c   1.000
_cell.angle_alpha   90.00
_cell.angle_beta   90.00
_cell.angle_gamma   90.00
#
_symmetry.space_group_name_H-M   'P 1'
#
loop_
_entity.id
_entity.type
_entity.pdbx_description
1 polymer ?
#
loop_
_entity_poly.entity_id
_entity_poly.type
_entity_poly.pdbx_seq_one_letter_code
_entity_poly.pdbx_strand_id
1 'polypeptide(L)'
;MTVINPKYPGSEAVDEVDHALDLLRVARLAICAHDAGPSNVSNEDMAAIGYVLVYAMDILKPVREMLNSQGAADMKAFRAAAGNA
;
A
#
# COMPACT_ATOMS: atom_id res chain seq x y z
N MET A 1 -30.42 -11.43 -13.20
CA MET A 1 -29.19 -12.21 -12.94
C MET A 1 -28.10 -11.67 -13.83
N THR A 2 -27.28 -10.76 -13.31
CA THR A 2 -26.15 -10.18 -14.01
C THR A 2 -24.98 -11.17 -14.00
N VAL A 3 -24.45 -11.46 -15.18
CA VAL A 3 -23.37 -12.43 -15.40
C VAL A 3 -22.05 -11.82 -14.92
N ILE A 4 -21.45 -12.42 -13.89
CA ILE A 4 -20.12 -12.07 -13.38
C ILE A 4 -19.08 -12.60 -14.39
N ASN A 5 -18.19 -11.72 -14.85
CA ASN A 5 -17.07 -12.10 -15.71
C ASN A 5 -16.11 -13.04 -14.93
N PRO A 6 -15.91 -14.30 -15.35
CA PRO A 6 -15.19 -15.29 -14.55
C PRO A 6 -13.68 -15.09 -14.50
N LYS A 7 -13.12 -14.16 -15.30
CA LYS A 7 -11.67 -13.89 -15.29
C LYS A 7 -11.23 -12.99 -14.12
N TYR A 8 -12.17 -12.27 -13.50
CA TYR A 8 -11.93 -11.43 -12.33
C TYR A 8 -13.17 -11.41 -11.43
N PRO A 9 -13.38 -12.45 -10.61
CA PRO A 9 -14.42 -12.43 -9.58
C PRO A 9 -13.95 -11.50 -8.45
N GLY A 10 -14.56 -10.32 -8.34
CA GLY A 10 -14.33 -9.38 -7.22
C GLY A 10 -13.34 -8.27 -7.52
N SER A 11 -13.86 -7.08 -7.78
CA SER A 11 -13.17 -5.80 -7.84
C SER A 11 -12.66 -5.33 -6.45
N GLU A 12 -12.32 -6.24 -5.55
CA GLU A 12 -11.99 -5.94 -4.13
C GLU A 12 -10.53 -5.50 -3.96
N ALA A 13 -9.61 -6.04 -4.78
CA ALA A 13 -8.17 -5.69 -4.68
C ALA A 13 -7.83 -4.25 -5.09
N VAL A 14 -8.70 -3.57 -5.84
CA VAL A 14 -8.53 -2.14 -6.18
C VAL A 14 -8.98 -1.26 -5.00
N ASP A 15 -9.95 -1.72 -4.20
CA ASP A 15 -10.48 -0.99 -3.05
C ASP A 15 -9.48 -0.98 -1.87
N GLU A 16 -8.82 -2.11 -1.61
CA GLU A 16 -7.90 -2.22 -0.47
C GLU A 16 -6.64 -1.36 -0.62
N VAL A 17 -6.08 -1.25 -1.84
CA VAL A 17 -4.90 -0.42 -2.08
C VAL A 17 -5.23 1.06 -1.91
N ASP A 18 -6.35 1.52 -2.47
CA ASP A 18 -6.82 2.90 -2.31
C ASP A 18 -7.13 3.19 -0.84
N HIS A 19 -7.75 2.24 -0.13
CA HIS A 19 -7.99 2.33 1.31
C HIS A 19 -6.69 2.49 2.10
N ALA A 20 -5.65 1.70 1.78
CA ALA A 20 -4.35 1.82 2.43
C ALA A 20 -3.69 3.18 2.17
N LEU A 21 -3.81 3.72 0.96
CA LEU A 21 -3.32 5.06 0.63
C LEU A 21 -4.06 6.16 1.41
N ASP A 22 -5.37 6.02 1.59
CA ASP A 22 -6.17 6.92 2.42
C ASP A 22 -5.77 6.85 3.90
N LEU A 23 -5.53 5.65 4.44
CA LEU A 23 -5.03 5.47 5.81
C LEU A 23 -3.66 6.14 6.00
N LEU A 24 -2.75 6.00 5.04
CA LEU A 24 -1.45 6.68 5.07
C LEU A 24 -1.60 8.21 5.03
N ARG A 25 -2.56 8.71 4.25
CA ARG A 25 -2.85 10.16 4.19
C ARG A 25 -3.39 10.68 5.51
N VAL A 26 -4.31 9.96 6.15
CA VAL A 26 -4.86 10.32 7.46
C VAL A 26 -3.77 10.28 8.53
N ALA A 27 -2.95 9.24 8.56
CA ALA A 27 -1.83 9.13 9.50
C ALA A 27 -0.85 10.30 9.34
N ARG A 28 -0.52 10.68 8.09
CA ARG A 28 0.33 11.84 7.82
C ARG A 28 -0.29 13.14 8.36
N LEU A 29 -1.59 13.35 8.16
CA LEU A 29 -2.28 14.55 8.65
C LEU A 29 -2.26 14.63 10.18
N ALA A 30 -2.50 13.51 10.86
CA ALA A 30 -2.45 13.43 12.32
C ALA A 30 -1.05 13.75 12.87
N ILE A 31 0.00 13.18 12.27
CA ILE A 31 1.40 13.47 12.63
C ILE A 31 1.71 14.96 12.44
N CYS A 32 1.37 15.53 11.28
CA CYS A 32 1.61 16.96 11.03
C CYS A 32 0.84 17.87 12.00
N ALA A 33 -0.39 17.51 12.36
CA ALA A 33 -1.19 18.26 13.32
C ALA A 33 -0.58 18.22 14.73
N HIS A 34 -0.12 17.04 15.17
CA HIS A 34 0.57 16.86 16.43
C HIS A 34 1.91 17.61 16.48
N ASP A 35 2.70 17.56 15.41
CA ASP A 35 3.98 18.28 15.31
C ASP A 35 3.79 19.81 15.33
N ALA A 36 2.72 20.32 14.71
CA ALA A 36 2.36 21.73 14.75
C ALA A 36 1.87 22.17 16.14
N GLY A 37 1.36 21.24 16.94
CA GLY A 37 0.86 21.48 18.29
C GLY A 37 0.47 20.16 18.96
N PRO A 38 1.18 19.70 20.00
CA PRO A 38 0.91 18.42 20.65
C PRO A 38 -0.49 18.30 21.30
N SER A 39 -1.25 19.39 21.39
CA SER A 39 -2.64 19.38 21.84
C SER A 39 -3.67 19.17 20.72
N ASN A 40 -3.26 19.19 19.45
CA ASN A 40 -4.17 19.03 18.31
C ASN A 40 -4.59 17.58 18.09
N VAL A 41 -3.79 16.63 18.57
CA VAL A 41 -4.07 15.19 18.55
C VAL A 41 -3.63 14.65 19.91
N SER A 42 -4.47 13.84 20.56
CA SER A 42 -4.13 13.29 21.87
C SER A 42 -2.97 12.29 21.76
N ASN A 43 -2.26 12.05 22.87
CA ASN A 43 -1.20 11.04 22.90
C ASN A 43 -1.77 9.63 22.65
N GLU A 44 -2.99 9.37 23.10
CA GLU A 44 -3.73 8.14 22.89
C GLU A 44 -4.06 7.94 21.40
N ASP A 45 -4.54 8.99 20.72
CA ASP A 45 -4.81 8.95 19.28
C ASP A 45 -3.50 8.79 18.49
N MET A 46 -2.42 9.46 18.89
CA MET A 46 -1.10 9.28 18.27
C MET A 46 -0.56 7.86 18.43
N ALA A 47 -0.80 7.20 19.56
CA ALA A 47 -0.47 5.79 19.72
C ALA A 47 -1.31 4.91 18.77
N ALA A 48 -2.59 5.25 18.57
CA ALA A 48 -3.47 4.56 17.62
C ALA A 48 -3.03 4.74 16.16
N ILE A 49 -2.47 5.90 15.78
CA ILE A 49 -1.90 6.14 14.44
C ILE A 49 -0.79 5.12 14.10
N GLY A 50 -0.01 4.67 15.09
CA GLY A 50 0.98 3.61 14.89
C GLY A 50 0.35 2.31 14.36
N TYR A 51 -0.81 1.90 14.91
CA TYR A 51 -1.54 0.72 14.43
C TYR A 51 -2.13 0.91 13.04
N VAL A 52 -2.63 2.11 12.73
CA VAL A 52 -3.14 2.46 11.39
C VAL A 52 -2.05 2.32 10.33
N LEU A 53 -0.83 2.79 10.62
CA LEU A 53 0.31 2.66 9.72
C LEU A 53 0.69 1.20 9.47
N VAL A 54 0.74 0.36 10.51
CA VAL A 54 1.03 -1.07 10.37
C VAL A 54 -0.03 -1.76 9.50
N TYR A 55 -1.30 -1.48 9.74
CA TYR A 55 -2.40 -2.06 8.96
C TYR A 55 -2.34 -1.67 7.48
N ALA A 56 -2.08 -0.38 7.18
CA ALA A 56 -1.89 0.07 5.80
C ALA A 56 -0.70 -0.60 5.12
N MET A 57 0.41 -0.83 5.84
CA MET A 57 1.56 -1.56 5.29
C MET A 57 1.25 -3.04 5.02
N ASP A 58 0.45 -3.68 5.86
CA ASP A 58 0.04 -5.08 5.66
C ASP A 58 -0.81 -5.23 4.39
N ILE A 59 -1.72 -4.29 4.13
CA ILE A 59 -2.48 -4.24 2.87
C ILE A 59 -1.57 -4.03 1.66
N LEU A 60 -0.55 -3.16 1.77
CA LEU A 60 0.36 -2.86 0.66
C LEU A 60 1.46 -3.91 0.46
N LYS A 61 1.64 -4.84 1.40
CA LYS A 61 2.69 -5.86 1.34
C LYS A 61 2.63 -6.75 0.09
N PRO A 62 1.47 -7.29 -0.33
CA PRO A 62 1.36 -8.09 -1.54
C PRO A 62 1.71 -7.30 -2.80
N VAL A 63 1.30 -6.02 -2.86
CA VAL A 63 1.64 -5.11 -3.98
C VAL A 63 3.15 -4.91 -4.06
N ARG A 64 3.81 -4.66 -2.93
CA ARG A 64 5.27 -4.52 -2.87
C ARG A 64 5.98 -5.81 -3.31
N GLU A 65 5.51 -6.96 -2.86
CA GLU A 65 6.07 -8.27 -3.24
C GLU A 65 5.90 -8.55 -4.73
N MET A 66 4.74 -8.22 -5.30
CA MET A 66 4.48 -8.30 -6.73
C MET A 66 5.44 -7.42 -7.52
N LEU A 67 5.55 -6.13 -7.18
CA LEU A 67 6.47 -5.19 -7.84
C LEU A 67 7.93 -5.64 -7.77
N ASN A 68 8.37 -6.15 -6.61
CA ASN A 68 9.72 -6.67 -6.43
C ASN A 68 9.98 -7.91 -7.30
N SER A 69 9.00 -8.82 -7.37
CA SER A 69 9.10 -10.04 -8.19
C SER A 69 9.16 -9.71 -9.68
N GLN A 70 8.37 -8.74 -10.14
CA GLN A 70 8.34 -8.28 -11.52
C GLN A 70 9.65 -7.57 -11.89
N GLY A 71 10.12 -6.65 -11.04
CA GLY A 71 11.41 -5.98 -11.27
C GLY A 71 12.60 -6.94 -11.32
N ALA A 72 12.58 -8.01 -10.51
CA ALA A 72 13.60 -9.06 -10.57
C ALA A 72 13.54 -9.88 -11.87
N ALA A 73 12.33 -10.18 -12.36
CA ALA A 73 12.13 -10.86 -13.64
C ALA A 73 12.60 -10.01 -14.82
N ASP A 74 12.26 -8.72 -14.83
CA ASP A 74 12.65 -7.77 -15.87
C ASP A 74 14.18 -7.58 -15.91
N MET A 75 14.83 -7.45 -14.75
CA MET A 75 16.30 -7.41 -14.66
C MET A 75 16.96 -8.69 -15.17
N LYS A 76 16.37 -9.86 -14.91
CA LYS A 76 16.87 -11.14 -15.42
C LYS A 76 16.73 -11.21 -16.94
N ALA A 77 15.59 -10.79 -17.49
CA ALA A 77 15.35 -10.73 -18.93
C ALA A 77 16.32 -9.76 -19.62
N PHE A 78 16.55 -8.59 -19.03
CA PHE A 78 17.51 -7.60 -19.54
C PHE A 78 18.94 -8.14 -19.60
N ARG A 79 19.41 -8.83 -18.54
CA ARG A 79 20.74 -9.47 -18.52
C ARG A 79 20.85 -10.59 -19.55
N ALA A 80 19.81 -11.40 -19.74
CA ALA A 80 19.80 -12.46 -20.74
C ALA A 80 19.86 -11.90 -22.17
N ALA A 81 19.19 -10.77 -22.44
CA ALA A 81 19.26 -10.09 -23.73
C ALA A 81 20.63 -9.44 -23.99
N ALA A 82 21.27 -8.85 -22.97
CA ALA A 82 22.57 -8.20 -23.09
C ALA A 82 23.75 -9.17 -23.26
N GLY A 83 23.63 -10.42 -22.79
CA GLY A 83 24.64 -11.47 -22.95
C GLY A 83 24.54 -12.26 -24.26
N ASN A 84 23.53 -11.97 -25.08
CA ASN A 84 23.27 -12.65 -26.36
C ASN A 84 23.57 -11.74 -27.57
N ALA A 85 24.32 -10.65 -27.36
CA ALA A 85 24.76 -9.68 -28.35
C ALA A 85 26.28 -9.73 -28.55
#